data_AF-A0A8J5C533-F1
#
_entry.id   AF-A0A8J5C533-F1
#
_cell.length_a   1.000
_cell.length_b   1.000
_cell.length_c   1.000
_cell.angle_alpha   90.00
_cell.angle_beta   90.00
_cell.angle_gamma   90.00
#
_symmetry.space_group_name_H-M   'P 1'
#
loop_
_entity.id
_entity.type
_entity.pdbx_description
1 polymer ?
#
loop_
_entity_poly.entity_id
_entity_poly.type
_entity_poly.pdbx_seq_one_letter_code
_entity_poly.pdbx_strand_id
1 'polypeptide(L)'
;MSSHKDSLQHFKQPWAHDHEPVNNLVDVIKVLLPQVPFWFLGSYIIVDDKNAFSNSVCTNSSGLSTKEVVEAMANFNEDNLDKGMVYPPFPNIRKIFAHIAANDAAKAYELRLVSRYPHPKDFMKYAESFMYNLSPVDWTRGLCAY
;
A
#
# COMPACT_ATOMS: atom_id res chain seq x y z
N MET A 1 -36.73 4.76 -16.26
CA MET A 1 -36.16 5.24 -14.98
C MET A 1 -34.67 5.03 -15.07
N SER A 2 -33.88 6.11 -15.10
CA SER A 2 -32.43 6.02 -15.34
C SER A 2 -31.77 5.25 -14.19
N SER A 3 -30.95 4.27 -14.54
CA SER A 3 -30.15 3.52 -13.59
C SER A 3 -29.26 4.50 -12.80
N HIS A 4 -29.20 4.38 -11.47
CA HIS A 4 -28.34 5.24 -10.63
C HIS A 4 -26.87 5.18 -11.07
N LYS A 5 -26.48 4.16 -11.85
CA LYS A 5 -25.16 4.00 -12.47
C LYS A 5 -24.74 5.20 -13.33
N ASP A 6 -25.67 5.87 -13.99
CA ASP A 6 -25.38 7.00 -14.88
C ASP A 6 -25.01 8.28 -14.12
N SER A 7 -25.39 8.38 -12.84
CA SER A 7 -25.04 9.50 -11.95
C SER A 7 -23.73 9.28 -11.18
N LEU A 8 -23.13 8.08 -11.25
CA LEU A 8 -21.91 7.78 -10.52
C LEU A 8 -20.68 8.28 -11.27
N GLN A 9 -19.66 8.68 -10.50
CA GLN A 9 -18.33 8.98 -11.06
C GLN A 9 -17.75 7.72 -11.71
N HIS A 10 -17.06 7.88 -12.85
CA HIS A 10 -16.59 6.77 -13.68
C HIS A 10 -15.84 5.68 -12.90
N PHE A 11 -14.99 6.03 -11.94
CA PHE A 11 -14.22 5.05 -11.14
C PHE A 11 -15.07 4.26 -10.14
N LYS A 12 -16.30 4.70 -9.85
CA LYS A 12 -17.26 3.97 -9.00
C LYS A 12 -18.12 3.00 -9.81
N GLN A 13 -18.19 3.15 -11.13
CA GLN A 13 -18.99 2.30 -12.00
C GLN A 13 -18.55 0.82 -11.99
N PRO A 14 -17.25 0.47 -11.98
CA PRO A 14 -16.81 -0.94 -11.88
C PRO A 14 -17.28 -1.66 -10.62
N TRP A 15 -17.55 -0.91 -9.54
CA TRP A 15 -18.00 -1.42 -8.25
C TRP A 15 -19.51 -1.36 -8.06
N ALA A 16 -20.24 -0.75 -9.01
CA ALA A 16 -21.69 -0.61 -9.00
C ALA A 16 -22.36 -1.88 -9.55
N HIS A 17 -22.21 -2.98 -8.82
CA HIS A 17 -22.90 -4.23 -9.08
C HIS A 17 -24.43 -4.03 -9.00
N ASP A 18 -25.19 -4.85 -9.72
CA ASP A 18 -26.65 -4.76 -9.70
C ASP A 18 -27.20 -5.20 -8.34
N HIS A 19 -27.85 -4.26 -7.65
CA HIS A 19 -28.55 -4.52 -6.39
C HIS A 19 -29.74 -3.56 -6.28
N GLU A 20 -30.78 -3.95 -5.53
CA GLU A 20 -31.89 -3.06 -5.21
C GLU A 20 -31.39 -1.80 -4.46
N PRO A 21 -31.93 -0.59 -4.72
CA PRO A 21 -31.50 0.60 -4.02
C PRO A 21 -31.78 0.50 -2.52
N VAL A 22 -30.74 0.57 -1.71
CA VAL A 22 -30.85 0.52 -0.25
C VAL A 22 -30.53 1.89 0.32
N ASN A 23 -31.45 2.43 1.13
CA ASN A 23 -31.32 3.79 1.67
C ASN A 23 -30.78 3.84 3.11
N ASN A 24 -30.63 2.68 3.77
CA ASN A 24 -30.18 2.57 5.15
C ASN A 24 -28.90 1.75 5.27
N LEU A 25 -27.95 2.20 6.08
CA LEU A 25 -26.70 1.49 6.33
C LEU A 25 -26.93 0.07 6.91
N VAL A 26 -27.92 -0.09 7.79
CA VAL A 26 -28.27 -1.37 8.40
C VAL A 26 -28.71 -2.39 7.34
N ASP A 27 -29.47 -1.95 6.35
CA ASP A 27 -29.95 -2.81 5.29
C ASP A 27 -28.84 -3.11 4.27
N VAL A 28 -27.92 -2.16 4.04
CA VAL A 28 -26.69 -2.38 3.25
C VAL A 28 -25.82 -3.46 3.88
N ILE A 29 -25.67 -3.46 5.20
CA ILE A 29 -24.89 -4.48 5.92
C ILE A 29 -25.53 -5.86 5.78
N LYS A 30 -26.86 -5.96 5.92
CA LYS A 30 -27.59 -7.24 5.75
C LYS A 30 -27.44 -7.81 4.34
N VAL A 31 -27.41 -6.93 3.34
CA VAL A 31 -27.25 -7.28 1.92
C VAL A 31 -25.83 -7.73 1.60
N LEU A 32 -24.82 -6.98 2.04
CA LEU A 32 -23.42 -7.21 1.65
C LEU A 32 -22.72 -8.27 2.51
N LEU A 33 -23.09 -8.40 3.77
CA LEU A 33 -22.46 -9.32 4.73
C LEU A 33 -23.52 -10.19 5.43
N PRO A 34 -24.26 -11.03 4.69
CA PRO A 34 -25.37 -11.83 5.23
C PRO A 34 -24.93 -12.85 6.31
N GLN A 35 -23.62 -13.11 6.40
CA GLN A 35 -23.01 -14.13 7.24
C GLN A 35 -22.25 -13.59 8.46
N VAL A 36 -22.20 -12.26 8.66
CA VAL A 36 -21.59 -11.64 9.84
C VAL A 36 -22.68 -11.21 10.82
N PRO A 37 -22.83 -11.87 11.99
CA PRO A 37 -23.89 -11.54 12.92
C PRO A 37 -23.63 -10.19 13.62
N PHE A 38 -24.70 -9.41 13.82
CA PHE A 38 -24.68 -8.01 14.28
C PHE A 38 -23.86 -7.75 15.56
N TRP A 39 -23.77 -8.73 16.47
CA TRP A 39 -22.97 -8.61 17.70
C TRP A 39 -21.45 -8.55 17.47
N PHE A 40 -20.94 -9.00 16.31
CA PHE A 40 -19.52 -8.83 15.96
C PHE A 40 -19.14 -7.38 15.62
N LEU A 41 -20.11 -6.53 15.26
CA LEU A 41 -19.86 -5.13 14.88
C LEU A 41 -19.86 -4.16 16.08
N GLY A 42 -20.24 -4.63 17.27
CA GLY A 42 -20.35 -3.80 18.49
C GLY A 42 -19.02 -3.24 19.02
N SER A 43 -17.87 -3.80 18.61
CA SER A 43 -16.54 -3.31 19.01
C SER A 43 -15.92 -2.31 18.03
N TYR A 44 -16.47 -2.14 16.82
CA TYR A 44 -15.79 -1.44 15.74
C TYR A 44 -16.40 -0.06 15.40
N ILE A 45 -17.47 0.35 16.08
CA ILE A 45 -18.06 1.67 15.86
C ILE A 45 -17.69 2.58 17.03
N ILE A 46 -16.41 2.99 17.07
CA ILE A 46 -16.04 4.35 17.49
C ILE A 46 -15.57 5.02 16.20
N VAL A 47 -16.51 5.58 15.46
CA VAL A 47 -16.20 6.45 14.32
C VAL A 47 -16.22 7.87 14.88
N ASP A 48 -15.04 8.34 15.31
CA ASP A 48 -14.83 9.78 15.44
C ASP A 48 -15.02 10.42 14.06
N ASP A 49 -15.71 11.56 14.05
CA ASP A 49 -16.33 12.28 12.93
C ASP A 49 -15.37 12.75 11.81
N LYS A 50 -14.13 12.25 11.72
CA LYS A 50 -13.10 12.78 10.81
C LYS A 50 -12.17 11.78 10.12
N ASN A 51 -12.34 10.46 10.25
CA ASN A 51 -11.44 9.57 9.52
C ASN A 51 -12.13 8.28 9.05
N ALA A 52 -12.92 8.42 7.99
CA ALA A 52 -13.35 7.29 7.18
C ALA A 52 -12.12 6.69 6.48
N PHE A 53 -11.69 5.53 6.97
CA PHE A 53 -11.00 4.46 6.26
C PHE A 53 -10.46 4.84 4.88
N SER A 54 -9.26 5.42 4.85
CA SER A 54 -8.48 5.64 3.63
C SER A 54 -7.96 4.30 3.10
N ASN A 55 -8.86 3.48 2.56
CA ASN A 55 -8.51 2.42 1.62
C ASN A 55 -8.70 2.93 0.20
N SER A 56 -8.00 4.01 -0.15
CA SER A 56 -7.56 4.17 -1.53
C SER A 56 -6.29 3.35 -1.69
N VAL A 57 -6.44 2.04 -1.93
CA VAL A 57 -5.37 1.32 -2.62
C VAL A 57 -5.27 1.99 -3.98
N CYS A 58 -4.23 2.80 -4.13
CA CYS A 58 -3.95 3.61 -5.30
C CYS A 58 -3.84 2.70 -6.53
N THR A 59 -4.91 2.52 -7.29
CA THR A 59 -4.83 2.06 -8.68
C THR A 59 -4.67 3.28 -9.58
N ASN A 60 -3.63 4.08 -9.33
CA ASN A 60 -3.21 5.13 -10.23
C ASN A 60 -1.88 4.70 -10.82
N SER A 61 -1.93 4.10 -12.01
CA SER A 61 -0.97 4.18 -13.13
C SER A 61 0.55 4.19 -12.86
N SER A 62 0.99 3.77 -11.68
CA SER A 62 2.37 3.63 -11.26
C SER A 62 2.55 2.16 -10.95
N GLY A 63 3.41 1.48 -11.71
CA GLY A 63 3.52 0.01 -11.79
C GLY A 63 3.96 -0.72 -10.52
N LEU A 64 3.77 -0.14 -9.33
CA LEU A 64 3.93 -0.82 -8.05
C LEU A 64 2.79 -1.81 -7.88
N SER A 65 3.05 -3.07 -8.21
CA SER A 65 2.06 -4.11 -7.97
C SER A 65 1.88 -4.27 -6.46
N THR A 66 0.66 -4.08 -5.98
CA THR A 66 0.27 -4.35 -4.59
C THR A 66 0.77 -5.71 -4.09
N LYS A 67 0.91 -6.67 -5.01
CA LYS A 67 1.52 -7.97 -4.79
C LYS A 67 2.93 -7.91 -4.19
N GLU A 68 3.84 -7.07 -4.69
CA GLU A 68 5.23 -7.03 -4.21
C GLU A 68 5.35 -6.46 -2.82
N VAL A 69 4.54 -5.46 -2.52
CA VAL A 69 4.47 -4.85 -1.21
C VAL A 69 3.97 -5.89 -0.20
N VAL A 70 2.92 -6.63 -0.55
CA VAL A 70 2.36 -7.70 0.29
C VAL A 70 3.35 -8.85 0.47
N GLU A 71 4.02 -9.28 -0.59
CA GLU A 71 4.99 -10.38 -0.57
C GLU A 71 6.23 -10.00 0.27
N ALA A 72 6.78 -8.79 0.08
CA ALA A 72 7.87 -8.30 0.90
C ALA A 72 7.43 -8.23 2.38
N MET A 73 6.24 -7.70 2.68
CA MET A 73 5.75 -7.67 4.06
C MET A 73 5.57 -9.06 4.65
N ALA A 74 5.04 -10.03 3.89
CA ALA A 74 4.85 -11.40 4.34
C ALA A 74 6.17 -12.07 4.73
N ASN A 75 7.22 -11.94 3.91
CA ASN A 75 8.54 -12.52 4.18
C ASN A 75 9.17 -11.99 5.49
N PHE A 76 8.86 -10.75 5.90
CA PHE A 76 9.33 -10.17 7.16
C PHE A 76 8.39 -10.41 8.35
N ASN A 77 7.28 -11.12 8.13
CA ASN A 77 6.23 -11.32 9.12
C ASN A 77 5.98 -12.79 9.50
N GLU A 78 6.59 -13.78 8.84
CA GLU A 78 6.36 -15.21 9.13
C GLU A 78 6.49 -15.54 10.64
N ASP A 79 7.58 -15.14 11.28
CA ASP A 79 7.83 -15.36 12.72
C ASP A 79 6.98 -14.49 13.66
N ASN A 80 6.27 -13.50 13.11
CA ASN A 80 5.48 -12.52 13.84
C ASN A 80 3.96 -12.73 13.67
N LEU A 81 3.55 -13.50 12.66
CA LEU A 81 2.17 -13.99 12.49
C LEU A 81 1.74 -14.82 13.71
N ASP A 82 2.62 -15.69 14.20
CA ASP A 82 2.38 -16.51 15.41
C ASP A 82 2.19 -15.65 16.67
N LYS A 83 2.71 -14.41 16.66
CA LYS A 83 2.57 -13.43 17.75
C LYS A 83 1.33 -12.54 17.57
N GLY A 84 0.49 -12.81 16.57
CA GLY A 84 -0.70 -12.02 16.24
C GLY A 84 -0.38 -10.69 15.55
N MET A 85 0.86 -10.47 15.09
CA MET A 85 1.23 -9.26 14.37
C MET A 85 0.92 -9.43 12.88
N VAL A 86 0.01 -8.61 12.36
CA VAL A 86 -0.34 -8.57 10.92
C VAL A 86 0.69 -7.79 10.10
N TYR A 87 1.39 -6.85 10.75
CA TYR A 87 2.41 -6.02 10.11
C TYR A 87 3.80 -6.31 10.69
N PRO A 88 4.85 -6.28 9.85
CA PRO A 88 6.22 -6.42 10.32
C PRO A 88 6.61 -5.37 11.37
N PRO A 89 7.56 -5.69 12.27
CA PRO A 89 7.99 -4.77 13.31
C PRO A 89 8.81 -3.59 12.72
N PHE A 90 8.59 -2.39 13.27
CA PHE A 90 9.22 -1.14 12.83
C PHE A 90 10.75 -1.16 12.67
N PRO A 91 11.56 -1.87 13.49
CA PRO A 91 13.01 -1.89 13.32
C PRO A 91 13.47 -2.39 11.94
N ASN A 92 12.66 -3.21 11.26
CA ASN A 92 12.98 -3.76 9.95
C ASN A 92 12.48 -2.91 8.78
N ILE A 93 11.85 -1.75 9.03
CA ILE A 93 11.18 -0.95 8.01
C ILE A 93 12.11 -0.55 6.87
N ARG A 94 13.38 -0.22 7.17
CA ARG A 94 14.37 0.14 6.14
C ARG A 94 14.70 -1.02 5.21
N LYS A 95 14.81 -2.23 5.75
CA LYS A 95 15.05 -3.44 4.95
C LYS A 95 13.86 -3.75 4.05
N ILE A 96 12.64 -3.65 4.60
CA ILE A 96 11.40 -3.83 3.85
C ILE A 96 11.31 -2.84 2.69
N PHE A 97 11.61 -1.55 2.93
CA PHE A 97 11.65 -0.54 1.88
C PHE A 97 12.72 -0.82 0.81
N ALA A 98 13.90 -1.30 1.19
CA ALA A 98 14.95 -1.67 0.23
C ALA A 98 14.48 -2.81 -0.69
N HIS A 99 13.83 -3.84 -0.13
CA HIS A 99 13.27 -4.94 -0.92
C HIS A 99 12.16 -4.48 -1.88
N ILE A 100 11.24 -3.64 -1.42
CA ILE A 100 10.18 -3.10 -2.28
C ILE A 100 10.78 -2.26 -3.42
N ALA A 101 11.73 -1.37 -3.09
CA ALA A 101 12.38 -0.52 -4.09
C ALA A 101 13.22 -1.32 -5.09
N ALA A 102 13.86 -2.40 -4.66
CA ALA A 102 14.60 -3.30 -5.54
C ALA A 102 13.68 -4.02 -6.53
N ASN A 103 12.54 -4.54 -6.05
CA ASN A 103 11.54 -5.20 -6.89
C ASN A 103 10.89 -4.21 -7.88
N ASP A 104 10.51 -3.02 -7.41
CA ASP A 104 9.96 -1.96 -8.26
C ASP A 104 10.96 -1.54 -9.34
N ALA A 105 12.24 -1.36 -8.97
CA ALA A 105 13.30 -1.09 -9.93
C ALA A 105 13.40 -2.21 -10.96
N ALA A 106 13.47 -3.48 -10.53
CA ALA A 106 13.56 -4.63 -11.42
C ALA A 106 12.41 -4.66 -12.45
N LYS A 107 11.16 -4.47 -11.99
CA LYS A 107 9.99 -4.39 -12.88
C LYS A 107 10.01 -3.20 -13.81
N ALA A 108 10.42 -2.04 -13.32
CA ALA A 108 10.50 -0.85 -14.15
C ALA A 108 11.52 -1.02 -15.29
N TYR A 109 12.64 -1.71 -15.05
CA TYR A 109 13.61 -2.06 -16.10
C TYR A 109 13.06 -3.14 -17.05
N GLU A 110 12.34 -4.15 -16.56
CA GLU A 110 11.69 -5.18 -17.38
C GLU A 110 10.66 -4.57 -18.35
N LEU A 111 9.79 -3.70 -17.82
CA LEU A 111 8.75 -2.99 -18.58
C LEU A 111 9.31 -1.86 -19.46
N ARG A 112 10.63 -1.63 -19.44
CA ARG A 112 11.32 -0.56 -20.17
C ARG A 112 10.77 0.84 -19.87
N LEU A 113 10.28 1.06 -18.65
CA LEU A 113 9.77 2.35 -18.18
C LEU A 113 10.90 3.27 -17.65
N VAL A 114 12.09 2.72 -17.43
CA VAL A 114 13.22 3.44 -16.80
C VAL A 114 14.05 4.19 -17.82
N SER A 115 14.34 5.46 -17.50
CA SER A 115 15.22 6.35 -18.27
C SER A 115 16.69 6.26 -17.88
N ARG A 116 17.01 5.71 -16.71
CA ARG A 116 18.37 5.64 -16.16
C ARG A 116 19.10 4.37 -16.59
N TYR A 117 20.30 4.53 -17.10
CA TYR A 117 21.20 3.46 -17.52
C TYR A 117 22.61 3.70 -16.93
N PRO A 118 23.45 2.67 -16.75
CA PRO A 118 23.29 1.27 -17.18
C PRO A 118 22.36 0.44 -16.29
N HIS A 119 21.90 -0.71 -16.81
CA HIS A 119 21.10 -1.68 -16.06
C HIS A 119 21.89 -2.18 -14.83
N PRO A 120 21.39 -1.97 -13.60
CA PRO A 120 22.06 -2.43 -12.39
C PRO A 120 22.20 -3.94 -12.37
N LYS A 121 23.36 -4.45 -11.93
CA LYS A 121 23.58 -5.90 -11.76
C LYS A 121 22.89 -6.45 -10.50
N ASP A 122 22.71 -5.60 -9.50
CA ASP A 122 22.13 -5.93 -8.20
C ASP A 122 21.18 -4.80 -7.78
N PHE A 123 19.88 -5.09 -7.82
CA PHE A 123 18.83 -4.13 -7.50
C PHE A 123 18.75 -3.81 -6.00
N MET A 124 19.17 -4.73 -5.12
CA MET A 124 19.15 -4.49 -3.68
C MET A 124 20.20 -3.45 -3.29
N LYS A 125 21.45 -3.63 -3.72
CA LYS A 125 22.51 -2.62 -3.49
C LYS A 125 22.19 -1.30 -4.15
N TYR A 126 21.56 -1.35 -5.33
CA TYR A 126 21.10 -0.16 -6.01
C TYR A 126 20.07 0.59 -5.14
N ALA A 127 19.02 -0.07 -4.65
CA ALA A 127 18.02 0.52 -3.77
C ALA A 127 18.63 1.07 -2.47
N GLU A 128 19.53 0.33 -1.82
CA GLU A 128 20.22 0.75 -0.59
C GLU A 128 21.04 2.04 -0.80
N SER A 129 21.66 2.22 -1.97
CA SER A 129 22.44 3.43 -2.27
C SER A 129 21.60 4.72 -2.36
N PHE A 130 20.29 4.62 -2.58
CA PHE A 130 19.38 5.76 -2.58
C PHE A 130 18.78 6.06 -1.20
N MET A 131 19.00 5.19 -0.22
CA MET A 131 18.50 5.42 1.13
C MET A 131 19.34 6.50 1.82
N TYR A 132 18.68 7.50 2.39
CA TYR A 132 19.36 8.54 3.15
C TYR A 132 20.13 7.94 4.34
N ASN A 133 21.38 8.38 4.49
CA ASN A 133 22.19 8.04 5.66
C ASN A 133 22.05 9.16 6.70
N LEU A 134 21.66 8.78 7.92
CA LEU A 134 21.47 9.71 9.04
C LEU A 134 22.79 10.00 9.80
N SER A 135 23.92 9.43 9.37
CA SER A 135 25.22 9.77 9.94
C SER A 135 25.50 11.26 9.71
N PRO A 136 25.99 11.99 10.73
CA PRO A 136 26.38 13.38 10.56
C PRO A 136 27.34 13.54 9.37
N VAL A 137 27.03 14.50 8.50
CA VAL A 137 27.94 14.87 7.41
C VAL A 137 29.12 15.58 8.02
N ASP A 138 30.32 15.17 7.63
CA ASP A 138 31.55 15.80 8.08
C ASP A 138 31.83 17.06 7.26
N TRP A 139 31.46 18.21 7.82
CA TRP A 139 31.66 19.53 7.22
C TRP A 139 33.12 19.98 7.21
N THR A 140 34.03 19.28 7.89
CA THR A 140 35.45 19.68 7.99
C THR A 140 36.29 19.22 6.78
N ARG A 141 35.81 18.24 5.99
CA ARG A 141 36.53 17.66 4.84
C ARG A 141 36.77 18.60 3.65
N GLY A 142 36.13 19.78 3.63
CA GLY A 142 36.28 20.78 2.58
C GLY A 142 37.10 22.01 2.96
N LEU A 143 37.52 22.15 4.22
CA LEU A 143 38.17 23.37 4.73
C LEU A 143 39.71 23.32 4.68
N CYS A 144 40.31 22.27 4.11
CA CYS A 144 41.77 22.13 3.98
C CYS A 144 42.32 22.46 2.58
N ALA A 145 41.61 23.25 1.77
CA ALA A 145 42.06 23.64 0.43
C ALA A 145 42.01 25.15 0.21
N TYR A 146 42.49 25.96 1.17
CA TYR A 146 42.87 27.36 0.97
C TYR A 146 44.02 27.75 1.90
#